data_AF-A0A7Y2BKX5-F1
#
_entry.id   AF-A0A7Y2BKX5-F1
#
_cell.length_a   1.000
_cell.length_b   1.000
_cell.length_c   1.000
_cell.angle_alpha   90.00
_cell.angle_beta   90.00
_cell.angle_gamma   90.00
#
_symmetry.space_group_name_H-M   'P 1'
#
loop_
_entity.id
_entity.type
_entity.pdbx_description
1 polymer ?
#
loop_
_entity_poly.entity_id
_entity_poly.type
_entity_poly.pdbx_seq_one_letter_code
_entity_poly.pdbx_strand_id
1 'polypeptide(L)'
;MTSLDIIEVILLVMLLAVPVNFWLSKISNVYRDGIIIGAFDGVPISLEHRYHILWSDWLPLKSSLGMLSGFLALGYVRIADFATDDRVRLLAYLGAVLYGLGFVFYLFLGGSDLFFCLRTLRKSKRS
;
A
#
# COMPACT_ATOMS: atom_id res chain seq x y z
N MET A 1 -4.48 0.46 31.90
CA MET A 1 -3.86 1.18 30.78
C MET A 1 -4.25 2.64 30.91
N THR A 2 -3.28 3.51 31.13
CA THR A 2 -3.49 4.95 31.26
C THR A 2 -3.62 5.60 29.87
N SER A 3 -4.13 6.83 29.78
CA SER A 3 -4.15 7.57 28.51
C SER A 3 -2.76 7.70 27.87
N LEU A 4 -1.70 7.76 28.69
CA LEU A 4 -0.32 7.84 28.22
C LEU A 4 0.09 6.56 27.47
N ASP A 5 -0.22 5.39 28.04
CA ASP A 5 0.06 4.08 27.43
C ASP A 5 -0.61 3.94 26.06
N ILE A 6 -1.86 4.43 25.91
CA ILE A 6 -2.61 4.36 24.65
C ILE A 6 -1.99 5.28 23.59
N ILE A 7 -1.56 6.50 23.98
CA ILE A 7 -0.89 7.44 23.08
C ILE A 7 0.42 6.83 22.57
N GLU A 8 1.23 6.25 23.46
CA GLU A 8 2.50 5.61 23.10
C GLU A 8 2.29 4.47 22.09
N VAL A 9 1.28 3.62 22.31
CA VAL A 9 0.94 2.54 21.37
C VAL A 9 0.48 3.08 20.01
N ILE A 10 -0.40 4.09 20.00
CA ILE A 10 -0.88 4.72 18.76
C ILE A 10 0.30 5.30 17.97
N LEU A 11 1.17 6.06 18.64
CA LEU A 11 2.34 6.66 18.02
C LEU A 11 3.33 5.62 17.52
N LEU A 12 3.58 4.55 18.30
CA LEU A 12 4.46 3.46 17.89
C LEU A 12 3.95 2.77 16.62
N VAL A 13 2.64 2.46 16.56
CA VAL A 13 2.03 1.86 15.36
C VAL A 13 2.16 2.80 14.17
N MET A 14 1.90 4.10 14.34
CA MET A 14 2.07 5.09 13.27
C MET A 14 3.53 5.16 12.79
N LEU A 15 4.49 5.22 13.71
CA LEU A 15 5.92 5.30 13.41
C LEU A 15 6.48 4.04 12.75
N LEU A 16 5.94 2.86 13.05
CA LEU A 16 6.38 1.60 12.46
C LEU A 16 5.72 1.31 11.11
N ALA A 17 4.44 1.61 10.95
CA ALA A 17 3.75 1.28 9.71
C ALA A 17 4.10 2.24 8.55
N VAL A 18 4.57 3.46 8.82
CA VAL A 18 5.09 4.36 7.77
C VAL A 18 6.33 3.79 7.04
N PRO A 19 7.45 3.44 7.71
CA PRO A 19 8.64 2.90 7.03
C PRO A 19 8.38 1.54 6.37
N VAL A 20 7.53 0.70 6.96
CA VAL A 20 7.10 -0.57 6.33
C VAL A 20 6.34 -0.30 5.03
N ASN A 21 5.41 0.66 5.03
CA ASN A 21 4.70 1.07 3.81
C ASN A 21 5.64 1.60 2.73
N PHE A 22 6.63 2.42 3.11
CA PHE A 22 7.65 2.90 2.17
C PHE A 22 8.48 1.77 1.57
N TRP A 23 8.92 0.83 2.40
CA TRP A 23 9.71 -0.32 1.96
C TRP A 23 8.92 -1.23 1.02
N LEU A 24 7.67 -1.59 1.37
CA LEU A 24 6.80 -2.39 0.51
C LEU A 24 6.43 -1.65 -0.78
N SER A 25 6.23 -0.33 -0.73
CA SER A 25 6.02 0.49 -1.92
C SER A 25 7.23 0.46 -2.86
N LYS A 26 8.46 0.52 -2.31
CA LYS A 26 9.68 0.39 -3.11
C LYS A 26 9.75 -0.95 -3.83
N ILE A 27 9.46 -2.05 -3.12
CA ILE A 27 9.40 -3.40 -3.71
C ILE A 27 8.34 -3.46 -4.81
N SER A 28 7.14 -2.97 -4.54
CA SER A 28 6.05 -2.93 -5.53
C SER A 28 6.44 -2.15 -6.79
N ASN A 29 7.18 -1.05 -6.66
CA ASN A 29 7.66 -0.28 -7.82
C ASN A 29 8.70 -1.04 -8.64
N VAL A 30 9.62 -1.78 -8.00
CA VAL A 30 10.58 -2.65 -8.72
C VAL A 30 9.85 -3.66 -9.58
N TYR A 31 8.83 -4.32 -9.03
CA TYR A 31 8.02 -5.25 -9.79
C TYR A 31 7.30 -4.59 -10.98
N ARG A 32 6.69 -3.42 -10.76
CA ARG A 32 6.02 -2.65 -11.82
C ARG A 32 7.00 -2.30 -12.94
N ASP A 33 8.16 -1.77 -12.59
CA ASP A 33 9.14 -1.30 -13.55
C ASP A 33 9.72 -2.47 -14.34
N GLY A 34 9.96 -3.62 -13.69
CA GLY A 34 10.36 -4.86 -14.38
C GLY A 34 9.27 -5.41 -15.32
N ILE A 35 7.98 -5.31 -14.95
CA ILE A 35 6.87 -5.62 -15.86
C ILE A 35 6.86 -4.67 -17.05
N ILE A 36 7.12 -3.37 -16.88
CA ILE A 36 7.08 -2.37 -17.98
C ILE A 36 8.25 -2.57 -18.93
N ILE A 37 9.47 -2.63 -18.38
CA ILE A 37 10.72 -2.75 -19.13
C ILE A 37 10.85 -4.13 -19.77
N GLY A 38 10.30 -5.16 -19.12
CA GLY A 38 10.43 -6.55 -19.55
C GLY A 38 11.76 -7.18 -19.15
N ALA A 39 12.39 -6.69 -18.09
CA ALA A 39 13.61 -7.24 -17.52
C ALA A 39 13.60 -7.08 -16.00
N PHE A 40 14.18 -8.06 -15.30
CA PHE A 40 14.44 -7.98 -13.85
C PHE A 40 15.94 -8.17 -13.63
N ASP A 41 16.56 -7.29 -12.84
CA ASP A 41 17.99 -7.31 -12.56
C ASP A 41 18.87 -7.41 -13.82
N GLY A 42 18.44 -6.75 -14.90
CA GLY A 42 19.12 -6.75 -16.20
C GLY A 42 18.88 -8.01 -17.05
N VAL A 43 18.16 -9.01 -16.54
CA VAL A 43 17.81 -10.23 -17.28
C VAL A 43 16.46 -10.04 -17.99
N PRO A 44 16.40 -10.17 -19.32
CA PRO A 44 15.15 -10.13 -20.06
C PRO A 44 14.21 -11.27 -19.66
N ILE A 45 12.92 -10.97 -19.53
CA ILE A 45 11.90 -11.95 -19.18
C ILE A 45 10.81 -12.03 -20.27
N SER A 46 10.24 -13.23 -20.44
CA SER A 46 9.22 -13.47 -21.44
C SER A 46 7.93 -12.69 -21.15
N LEU A 47 7.12 -12.47 -22.19
CA LEU A 47 5.82 -11.81 -22.03
C LEU A 47 4.91 -12.56 -21.06
N GLU A 48 4.91 -13.89 -21.12
CA GLU A 48 4.14 -14.75 -20.20
C GLU A 48 4.59 -14.56 -18.76
N HIS A 49 5.91 -14.54 -18.52
CA HIS A 49 6.47 -14.30 -17.19
C HIS A 49 6.05 -12.91 -16.66
N ARG A 50 6.04 -11.87 -17.51
CA ARG A 50 5.57 -10.53 -17.12
C ARG A 50 4.09 -10.51 -16.74
N TYR A 51 3.23 -11.28 -17.42
CA TYR A 51 1.83 -11.45 -17.03
C TYR A 51 1.71 -12.18 -15.69
N HIS A 52 2.50 -13.24 -15.48
CA HIS A 52 2.52 -13.95 -14.21
C HIS A 52 2.88 -13.01 -13.05
N ILE A 53 3.98 -12.24 -13.18
CA ILE A 53 4.37 -11.28 -12.13
C ILE A 53 3.27 -10.23 -11.89
N LEU A 54 2.63 -9.73 -12.95
CA LEU A 54 1.56 -8.74 -12.80
C LEU A 54 0.40 -9.26 -11.94
N TRP A 55 -0.07 -10.47 -12.21
CA TRP A 55 -1.29 -11.02 -11.59
C TRP A 55 -1.04 -11.79 -10.30
N SER A 56 0.10 -12.48 -10.20
CA SER A 56 0.43 -13.33 -9.05
C SER A 56 1.22 -12.61 -7.97
N ASP A 57 2.02 -11.60 -8.34
CA ASP A 57 2.95 -10.96 -7.40
C ASP A 57 2.57 -9.49 -7.16
N TRP A 58 2.57 -8.68 -8.22
CA TRP A 58 2.43 -7.23 -8.10
C TRP A 58 1.02 -6.81 -7.66
N LEU A 59 -0.03 -7.31 -8.32
CA LEU A 59 -1.40 -6.90 -8.02
C LEU A 59 -1.86 -7.35 -6.62
N PRO A 60 -1.57 -8.58 -6.16
CA PRO A 60 -1.87 -8.99 -4.79
C PRO A 60 -1.11 -8.17 -3.75
N LEU A 61 0.17 -7.86 -3.99
CA LEU A 61 0.96 -7.01 -3.09
C LEU A 61 0.36 -5.61 -2.98
N LYS A 62 0.02 -4.98 -4.12
CA LYS A 62 -0.57 -3.63 -4.15
C LYS A 62 -1.94 -3.59 -3.49
N SER A 63 -2.77 -4.60 -3.76
CA SER A 63 -4.10 -4.73 -3.17
C SER A 63 -4.02 -4.94 -1.66
N SER A 64 -3.08 -5.76 -1.19
CA SER A 64 -2.86 -6.01 0.24
C SER A 64 -2.41 -4.75 0.97
N LEU A 65 -1.55 -3.92 0.37
CA LEU A 65 -1.17 -2.61 0.91
C LEU A 65 -2.36 -1.66 1.05
N GLY A 66 -3.21 -1.61 0.03
CA GLY A 66 -4.45 -0.86 0.08
C GLY A 66 -5.35 -1.37 1.20
N MET A 67 -5.65 -2.66 1.24
CA MET A 67 -6.52 -3.28 2.24
C MET A 67 -6.00 -3.09 3.66
N LEU A 68 -4.69 -3.25 3.89
CA LEU A 68 -4.07 -3.00 5.20
C LEU A 68 -4.25 -1.54 5.63
N SER A 69 -4.04 -0.60 4.71
CA SER A 69 -4.25 0.83 4.99
C SER A 69 -5.72 1.12 5.32
N GLY A 70 -6.66 0.54 4.57
CA GLY A 70 -8.09 0.69 4.86
C GLY A 70 -8.47 0.08 6.21
N PHE A 71 -7.95 -1.10 6.55
CA PHE A 71 -8.19 -1.76 7.83
C PHE A 71 -7.65 -0.94 9.01
N LEU A 72 -6.43 -0.41 8.89
CA LEU A 72 -5.85 0.46 9.91
C LEU A 72 -6.67 1.74 10.07
N ALA A 73 -7.12 2.36 8.97
CA ALA A 73 -7.96 3.54 9.03
C ALA A 73 -9.25 3.29 9.83
N LEU A 74 -9.94 2.19 9.55
CA LEU A 74 -11.14 1.77 10.30
C LEU A 74 -10.83 1.46 11.77
N GLY A 75 -9.71 0.79 12.05
CA GLY A 75 -9.25 0.52 13.42
C GLY A 75 -9.04 1.81 14.21
N TYR A 76 -8.43 2.82 13.61
CA TYR A 76 -8.22 4.13 14.22
C TYR A 76 -9.51 4.91 14.46
N VAL A 77 -10.47 4.88 13.52
CA VAL A 77 -11.81 5.43 13.77
C VAL A 77 -12.42 4.76 15.00
N ARG A 78 -12.29 3.44 15.08
CA ARG A 78 -12.90 2.71 16.19
C ARG A 78 -12.25 3.01 17.53
N ILE A 79 -10.93 3.24 17.56
CA ILE A 79 -10.23 3.74 18.76
C ILE A 79 -10.75 5.13 19.14
N ALA A 80 -10.95 6.03 18.17
CA ALA A 80 -11.45 7.37 18.41
C ALA A 80 -12.86 7.37 19.05
N ASP A 81 -13.75 6.49 18.58
CA ASP A 81 -15.11 6.35 19.10
C ASP A 81 -15.15 5.95 20.58
N PHE A 82 -14.19 5.12 21.02
CA PHE A 82 -14.13 4.62 22.40
C PHE A 82 -13.24 5.46 23.31
N ALA A 83 -12.47 6.40 22.75
CA ALA A 83 -11.58 7.25 23.53
C ALA A 83 -12.39 8.27 24.35
N THR A 84 -12.19 8.26 25.67
CA THR A 84 -12.74 9.27 26.58
C THR A 84 -11.88 10.53 26.66
N ASP A 85 -10.56 10.39 26.46
CA ASP A 85 -9.57 11.47 26.42
C ASP A 85 -9.53 12.12 25.02
N ASP A 86 -9.74 13.43 24.96
CA ASP A 86 -9.78 14.19 23.70
C ASP A 86 -8.44 14.14 22.94
N ARG A 87 -7.30 14.00 23.64
CA ARG A 87 -5.98 13.89 22.99
C ARG A 87 -5.83 12.56 22.27
N VAL A 88 -6.27 11.47 22.91
CA VAL A 88 -6.29 10.13 22.32
C VAL A 88 -7.23 10.12 21.12
N ARG A 89 -8.42 10.71 21.26
CA ARG A 89 -9.41 10.81 20.18
C ARG A 89 -8.86 11.56 18.97
N LEU A 90 -8.22 12.72 19.19
CA LEU A 90 -7.62 13.51 18.12
C LEU A 90 -6.51 12.73 17.40
N LEU A 91 -5.60 12.09 18.15
CA LEU A 91 -4.53 11.28 17.57
C LEU A 91 -5.07 10.10 16.76
N ALA A 92 -6.11 9.43 17.27
CA ALA A 92 -6.76 8.35 16.57
C ALA A 92 -7.41 8.83 15.25
N TYR A 93 -8.12 9.97 15.25
CA TYR A 93 -8.63 10.55 14.00
C TYR A 93 -7.53 10.94 13.01
N LEU A 94 -6.41 11.48 13.48
CA LEU A 94 -5.25 11.76 12.60
C LEU A 94 -4.70 10.48 11.98
N GLY A 95 -4.60 9.40 12.76
CA GLY A 95 -4.25 8.07 12.25
C GLY A 95 -5.25 7.59 11.19
N ALA A 96 -6.54 7.69 11.46
CA ALA A 96 -7.59 7.30 10.53
C ALA A 96 -7.49 8.04 9.20
N VAL A 97 -7.28 9.36 9.22
CA VAL A 97 -7.11 10.18 8.01
C VAL A 97 -5.85 9.78 7.25
N LEU A 98 -4.72 9.62 7.94
CA LEU A 98 -3.45 9.24 7.31
C LEU A 98 -3.57 7.91 6.54
N TYR A 99 -4.10 6.87 7.20
CA TYR A 99 -4.26 5.56 6.58
C TYR A 99 -5.40 5.51 5.57
N GLY A 100 -6.46 6.30 5.77
CA GLY A 100 -7.55 6.46 4.81
C GLY A 100 -7.07 7.08 3.49
N LEU A 101 -6.24 8.13 3.57
CA LEU A 101 -5.56 8.70 2.41
C LEU A 101 -4.62 7.68 1.75
N GLY A 102 -3.87 6.91 2.54
CA GLY A 102 -3.04 5.82 2.04
C GLY A 102 -3.84 4.79 1.25
N PHE A 103 -5.00 4.37 1.75
CA PHE A 103 -5.91 3.46 1.04
C PHE A 103 -6.35 4.01 -0.32
N VAL A 104 -6.84 5.25 -0.36
CA VAL A 104 -7.28 5.91 -1.60
C VAL A 104 -6.10 6.02 -2.58
N PHE A 105 -4.92 6.39 -2.09
CA PHE A 105 -3.72 6.52 -2.90
C PHE A 105 -3.29 5.18 -3.51
N TYR A 106 -3.26 4.10 -2.73
CA TYR A 106 -2.92 2.76 -3.23
C TYR A 106 -3.94 2.24 -4.23
N LEU A 107 -5.23 2.51 -4.05
CA LEU A 107 -6.25 2.15 -5.04
C LEU A 107 -6.09 2.93 -6.34
N PHE A 108 -5.94 4.25 -6.25
CA PHE A 108 -5.86 5.10 -7.44
C PHE A 108 -4.57 4.86 -8.24
N LEU A 109 -3.41 4.86 -7.55
CA LEU A 109 -2.14 4.53 -8.20
C LEU A 109 -2.09 3.08 -8.66
N GLY A 110 -2.58 2.13 -7.85
CA GLY A 110 -2.63 0.73 -8.23
C GLY A 110 -3.46 0.50 -9.49
N GLY A 111 -4.63 1.14 -9.61
CA GLY A 111 -5.45 1.08 -10.82
C GLY A 111 -4.76 1.71 -12.04
N SER A 112 -4.13 2.87 -11.84
CA SER A 112 -3.41 3.59 -12.92
C SER A 112 -2.19 2.80 -13.42
N ASP A 113 -1.39 2.26 -12.51
CA ASP A 113 -0.22 1.42 -12.80
C ASP A 113 -0.65 0.12 -13.50
N LEU A 114 -1.73 -0.53 -13.04
CA LEU A 114 -2.28 -1.73 -13.68
C LEU A 114 -2.67 -1.46 -15.13
N PHE A 115 -3.37 -0.35 -15.38
CA PHE A 115 -3.74 0.04 -16.75
C PHE A 115 -2.49 0.27 -17.62
N PHE A 116 -1.48 0.93 -17.08
CA PHE A 116 -0.23 1.18 -17.79
C PHE A 116 0.54 -0.12 -18.10
N CYS A 117 0.66 -1.03 -17.14
CA CYS A 117 1.26 -2.35 -17.31
C CYS A 117 0.54 -3.14 -18.41
N LEU A 118 -0.79 -3.25 -18.33
CA LEU A 118 -1.60 -3.96 -19.33
C LEU A 118 -1.45 -3.36 -20.73
N ARG A 119 -1.43 -2.02 -20.84
CA ARG A 119 -1.22 -1.33 -22.12
C ARG A 119 0.14 -1.68 -22.71
N THR A 120 1.19 -1.71 -21.90
CA THR A 120 2.55 -2.04 -22.32
C THR A 120 2.65 -3.50 -22.75
N LEU A 121 2.12 -4.44 -21.97
CA LEU A 121 2.10 -5.87 -22.32
C LEU A 121 1.34 -6.15 -23.62
N ARG A 122 0.22 -5.45 -23.86
CA ARG A 122 -0.53 -5.55 -25.12
C ARG A 122 0.27 -5.05 -26.32
N LYS A 123 1.07 -3.99 -26.16
CA LYS A 123 1.95 -3.48 -27.22
C LYS A 123 3.05 -4.50 -27.55
N SER A 124 3.69 -5.07 -26.53
CA SER A 124 4.74 -6.09 -26.71
C SER A 124 4.24 -7.38 -27.35
N LYS A 125 2.94 -7.71 -27.27
CA LYS A 125 2.36 -8.87 -27.99
C LYS A 125 2.27 -8.68 -29.50
N ARG A 126 2.30 -7.42 -29.98
CA ARG A 126 2.10 -7.07 -31.40
C ARG A 126 3.42 -6.86 -32.16
N SER A 127 4.54 -6.75 -31.45
CA SER A 127 5.90 -6.67 -32.00
C SER A 127 6.51 -8.04 -32.13
#